data_AF-A0A6P0IR80-F1
#
_entry.id   AF-A0A6P0IR80-F1
#
_cell.length_a   1.000
_cell.length_b   1.000
_cell.length_c   1.000
_cell.angle_alpha   90.00
_cell.angle_beta   90.00
_cell.angle_gamma   90.00
#
_symmetry.space_group_name_H-M   'P 1'
#
loop_
_entity.id
_entity.type
_entity.pdbx_description
1 polymer ?
#
loop_
_entity_poly.entity_id
_entity_poly.type
_entity_poly.pdbx_seq_one_letter_code
_entity_poly.pdbx_strand_id
1 'polypeptide(L)'
;MYPIEQCSSIIDHHPNTCGCCGEVLSGEDKNPYRHQIVELPPITPIVVEHRLHQLVCSQCGNTTRAVWPIAHIPQVGEDSHGIFEA
;
A
#
# COMPACT_ATOMS: atom_id res chain seq x y z
N MET A 1 14.01 6.41 -1.06
CA MET A 1 14.18 5.45 -2.17
C MET A 1 14.49 4.10 -1.56
N TYR A 2 13.84 3.03 -2.04
CA TYR A 2 14.05 1.67 -1.56
C TYR A 2 15.47 1.17 -1.90
N PRO A 3 16.05 0.29 -1.07
CA PRO A 3 17.31 -0.36 -1.36
C PRO A 3 17.17 -1.32 -2.55
N ILE A 4 18.30 -1.69 -3.15
CA ILE A 4 18.34 -2.39 -4.44
C ILE A 4 17.74 -3.80 -4.34
N GLU A 5 17.99 -4.47 -3.23
CA GLU A 5 17.48 -5.79 -2.87
C GLU A 5 15.96 -5.84 -2.68
N GLN A 6 15.29 -4.68 -2.59
CA GLN A 6 13.84 -4.56 -2.52
C GLN A 6 13.20 -4.18 -3.86
N CYS A 7 14.00 -3.89 -4.89
CA CYS A 7 13.47 -3.70 -6.23
C CYS A 7 13.11 -5.07 -6.83
N SER A 8 11.89 -5.21 -7.34
CA SER A 8 11.50 -6.42 -8.09
C SER A 8 12.27 -6.57 -9.41
N SER A 9 12.69 -5.45 -10.01
CA SER A 9 13.56 -5.42 -11.18
C SER A 9 14.32 -4.10 -11.24
N ILE A 10 15.43 -4.11 -11.98
CA ILE A 10 16.27 -2.94 -12.25
C ILE A 10 16.45 -2.88 -13.76
N ILE A 11 16.18 -1.72 -14.33
CA ILE A 11 16.32 -1.48 -15.77
C ILE A 11 17.31 -0.35 -15.93
N ASP A 12 18.50 -0.66 -16.43
CA ASP A 12 19.55 0.33 -16.65
C ASP A 12 19.37 1.02 -18.00
N HIS A 13 19.36 2.35 -17.95
CA HIS A 13 19.28 3.19 -19.14
C HIS A 13 20.63 3.89 -19.37
N HIS A 14 21.31 3.50 -20.45
CA HIS A 14 22.58 4.09 -20.84
C HIS A 14 22.39 5.01 -22.05
N PRO A 15 23.00 6.22 -22.06
CA PRO A 15 23.07 7.01 -23.27
C PRO A 15 23.99 6.32 -24.27
N ASN A 16 23.54 6.19 -25.51
CA ASN A 16 24.38 5.66 -26.61
C ASN A 16 25.13 6.76 -27.36
N THR A 17 24.69 8.01 -27.24
CA THR A 17 25.28 9.17 -27.92
C THR A 17 25.34 10.40 -27.04
N CYS A 18 26.32 11.26 -27.27
CA CYS A 18 26.46 12.55 -26.59
C CYS A 18 25.30 13.49 -26.94
N GLY A 19 24.59 14.01 -25.94
CA GLY A 19 23.48 14.95 -26.14
C GLY A 19 23.89 16.33 -26.70
N CYS A 20 25.19 16.64 -26.77
CA CYS A 20 25.71 17.88 -27.34
C CYS A 20 26.15 17.72 -28.81
N CYS A 21 26.93 16.69 -29.13
CA CYS A 21 27.57 16.52 -30.45
C CYS A 21 27.21 15.23 -31.19
N GLY A 22 26.49 14.29 -30.57
CA GLY A 22 26.06 13.03 -31.20
C GLY A 22 27.12 11.92 -31.26
N GLU A 23 28.35 12.16 -30.77
CA GLU A 23 29.41 11.14 -30.71
C GLU A 23 28.95 9.90 -29.94
N VAL A 24 29.40 8.71 -30.35
CA VAL A 24 29.04 7.45 -29.68
C VAL A 24 29.69 7.38 -28.30
N LEU A 25 28.89 7.05 -27.28
CA LEU A 25 29.36 6.93 -25.91
C LEU A 25 29.56 5.46 -25.51
N SER A 26 30.56 5.21 -24.68
CA SER A 26 30.82 3.91 -24.05
C SER A 26 31.36 4.13 -22.63
N GLY A 27 31.13 3.16 -21.75
CA GLY A 27 31.55 3.21 -20.35
C GLY A 27 30.40 2.88 -19.40
N GLU A 28 30.71 2.93 -18.11
CA GLU A 28 29.80 2.62 -17.01
C GLU A 28 29.85 3.76 -15.98
N ASP A 29 28.69 4.28 -15.60
CA ASP A 29 28.56 5.17 -14.46
C ASP A 29 28.32 4.34 -13.20
N LYS A 30 29.28 4.37 -12.27
CA LYS A 30 29.21 3.62 -11.00
C LYS A 30 28.24 4.24 -9.98
N ASN A 31 27.76 5.46 -10.23
CA ASN A 31 26.83 6.16 -9.35
C ASN A 31 25.69 6.79 -10.14
N PRO A 32 24.87 5.97 -10.83
CA PRO A 32 23.82 6.47 -11.71
C PRO A 32 22.76 7.23 -10.90
N TYR A 33 22.16 8.25 -11.52
CA TYR A 33 20.96 8.85 -10.96
C TYR A 33 19.84 7.82 -10.91
N ARG A 34 19.13 7.83 -9.79
CA ARG A 34 18.29 6.74 -9.36
C ARG A 34 16.84 7.22 -9.27
N HIS A 35 15.98 6.68 -10.12
CA HIS A 35 14.54 6.94 -10.14
C HIS A 35 13.79 5.61 -9.94
N GLN A 36 12.84 5.58 -9.00
CA GLN A 36 12.04 4.41 -8.68
C GLN A 36 10.56 4.70 -8.89
N ILE A 37 9.90 3.80 -9.61
CA ILE A 37 8.45 3.74 -9.69
C ILE A 37 8.02 2.65 -8.71
N VAL A 38 7.11 3.00 -7.79
CA VAL A 38 6.58 2.07 -6.79
C VAL A 38 5.09 1.94 -7.03
N GLU A 39 4.69 0.74 -7.45
CA GLU A 39 3.30 0.38 -7.64
C GLU A 39 2.87 -0.50 -6.49
N LEU A 40 1.81 -0.11 -5.81
CA LEU A 40 1.11 -1.04 -4.94
C LEU A 40 0.28 -1.96 -5.83
N PRO A 41 0.32 -3.29 -5.61
CA PRO A 41 -0.60 -4.18 -6.30
C PRO A 41 -2.05 -3.75 -5.99
N PRO A 42 -3.03 -4.14 -6.83
CA PRO A 42 -4.43 -3.85 -6.56
C PRO A 42 -4.83 -4.27 -5.14
N ILE A 43 -5.04 -3.28 -4.26
CA ILE A 43 -5.50 -3.52 -2.89
C ILE A 43 -7.03 -3.61 -2.90
N THR A 44 -7.56 -4.64 -2.27
CA THR A 44 -9.00 -4.73 -1.99
C THR A 44 -9.26 -4.13 -0.61
N PRO A 45 -10.23 -3.21 -0.46
CA PRO A 45 -10.50 -2.63 0.85
C PRO A 45 -11.12 -3.69 1.77
N ILE A 46 -10.62 -3.75 3.01
CA ILE A 46 -11.30 -4.50 4.07
C ILE A 46 -12.45 -3.62 4.56
N VAL A 47 -13.69 -4.09 4.36
CA VAL A 47 -14.90 -3.35 4.76
C VAL A 47 -15.55 -4.06 5.94
N VAL A 48 -15.67 -3.36 7.06
CA VAL A 48 -16.40 -3.82 8.25
C VAL A 48 -17.61 -2.91 8.47
N GLU A 49 -18.81 -3.48 8.35
CA GLU A 49 -20.06 -2.75 8.57
C GLU A 49 -20.61 -3.04 9.97
N HIS A 50 -20.82 -1.99 10.77
CA HIS A 50 -21.44 -2.10 12.08
C HIS A 50 -22.91 -1.69 12.02
N ARG A 51 -23.80 -2.68 12.16
CA ARG A 51 -25.25 -2.46 12.16
C ARG A 51 -25.79 -2.26 13.56
N LEU A 52 -26.17 -1.03 13.87
CA LEU A 52 -26.74 -0.66 15.17
C LEU A 52 -28.26 -0.73 15.08
N HIS A 53 -28.79 -1.90 15.40
CA HIS A 53 -30.23 -2.18 15.36
C HIS A 53 -31.00 -1.37 16.41
N GLN A 54 -32.27 -1.10 16.12
CA GLN A 54 -33.20 -0.42 17.00
C GLN A 54 -34.41 -1.32 17.27
N LEU A 55 -34.79 -1.46 18.53
CA LEU A 55 -35.91 -2.29 18.97
C LEU A 55 -36.86 -1.49 19.85
N VAL A 56 -38.14 -1.88 19.85
CA VAL A 56 -39.20 -1.27 20.67
C VAL A 56 -39.50 -2.18 21.86
N CYS A 57 -39.56 -1.61 23.06
CA CYS A 57 -39.92 -2.33 24.28
C CYS A 57 -41.42 -2.66 24.29
N SER A 58 -41.78 -3.94 24.40
CA SER A 58 -43.17 -4.37 24.44
C SER A 58 -43.94 -3.93 25.69
N GLN A 59 -43.24 -3.56 26.76
CA GLN A 59 -43.85 -3.18 28.05
C GLN A 59 -44.14 -1.67 28.16
N CYS A 60 -43.23 -0.82 27.68
CA CYS A 60 -43.37 0.64 27.82
C CYS A 60 -43.41 1.40 26.48
N GLY A 61 -43.26 0.71 25.35
CA GLY A 61 -43.22 1.32 24.02
C GLY A 61 -41.95 2.12 23.71
N ASN A 62 -41.02 2.25 24.66
CA ASN A 62 -39.77 2.97 24.43
C ASN A 62 -38.93 2.28 23.36
N THR A 63 -38.26 3.09 22.53
CA THR A 63 -37.39 2.60 21.47
C THR A 63 -35.94 2.78 21.85
N THR A 64 -35.14 1.72 21.75
CA THR A 64 -33.72 1.73 22.11
C THR A 64 -32.88 1.26 20.92
N ARG A 65 -31.81 1.99 20.61
CA ARG A 65 -30.82 1.63 19.59
C ARG A 65 -29.55 1.09 20.23
N ALA A 66 -28.96 0.07 19.63
CA ALA A 66 -27.63 -0.42 20.02
C ALA A 66 -26.60 0.72 19.90
N VAL A 67 -25.66 0.80 20.85
CA VAL A 67 -24.62 1.83 20.88
C VAL A 67 -23.31 1.24 20.40
N TRP A 68 -22.59 1.99 19.57
CA TRP A 68 -21.24 1.61 19.15
C TRP A 68 -20.27 1.75 20.33
N PRO A 69 -19.46 0.72 20.67
CA PRO A 69 -18.45 0.87 21.70
C PRO A 69 -17.38 1.88 21.24
N ILE A 70 -17.40 3.07 21.84
CA ILE A 70 -16.40 4.14 21.61
C ILE A 70 -14.97 3.64 21.92
N ALA A 71 -14.83 2.62 22.77
CA ALA A 71 -13.55 2.11 23.27
C ALA A 71 -12.88 1.03 22.40
N HIS A 72 -13.53 0.52 21.35
CA HIS A 72 -12.93 -0.48 20.45
C HIS A 72 -12.99 0.00 19.01
N ILE A 73 -11.91 0.65 18.57
CA ILE A 73 -11.61 0.79 17.15
C ILE A 73 -10.99 -0.54 16.73
N PRO A 74 -11.59 -1.31 15.80
CA PRO A 74 -10.90 -2.45 15.22
C PRO A 74 -9.61 -1.95 14.57
N GLN A 75 -8.46 -2.49 14.99
CA GLN A 75 -7.19 -2.27 14.30
C GLN A 75 -7.32 -2.90 12.90
N VAL A 76 -7.79 -2.13 11.92
CA VAL A 76 -7.71 -2.54 10.51
C VAL A 76 -6.24 -2.34 10.13
N GLY A 77 -5.45 -3.41 10.17
CA GLY A 77 -4.04 -3.37 9.74
C GLY A 77 -3.04 -4.13 10.61
N GLU A 78 -3.43 -5.13 11.40
CA GLU A 78 -2.42 -6.10 11.83
C GLU A 78 -2.18 -7.08 10.69
N ASP A 79 -1.27 -6.66 9.81
CA ASP A 79 -0.62 -7.53 8.84
C ASP A 79 0.03 -8.67 9.63
N SER A 80 -0.68 -9.79 9.77
CA SER A 80 -0.06 -11.04 10.13
C SER A 80 1.04 -11.24 9.09
N HIS A 81 2.28 -11.06 9.50
CA HIS A 81 3.46 -11.37 8.72
C HIS A 81 3.38 -12.85 8.32
N GLY A 82 2.69 -13.10 7.21
CA GLY A 82 2.67 -14.35 6.49
C GLY A 82 3.97 -14.39 5.73
N ILE A 83 4.97 -14.92 6.40
CA ILE A 83 6.19 -15.47 5.83
C ILE A 83 5.78 -16.29 4.60
N PHE A 84 5.95 -15.74 3.40
CA PHE A 84 5.98 -16.55 2.18
C PHE A 84 7.40 -17.10 2.08
N GLU A 85 7.68 -18.15 2.86
CA GLU A 85 8.78 -19.08 2.61
C GLU A 85 8.20 -20.37 2.02
N ALA A 86 8.48 -20.59 0.72
CA ALA A 86 8.82 -21.86 0.05
C ALA A 86 8.52 -21.76 -1.44
#